data_AF-A0A3C1UDB1-F1
#
_entry.id   AF-A0A3C1UDB1-F1
#
_cell.length_a   1.000
_cell.length_b   1.000
_cell.length_c   1.000
_cell.angle_alpha   90.00
_cell.angle_beta   90.00
_cell.angle_gamma   90.00
#
_symmetry.space_group_name_H-M   'P 1'
#
loop_
_entity.id
_entity.type
_entity.pdbx_description
1 polymer ?
#
loop_
_entity_poly.entity_id
_entity_poly.type
_entity_poly.pdbx_seq_one_letter_code
_entity_poly.pdbx_strand_id
1 'polypeptide(L)'
;MGLVIGIDVGGSTTKIIGLDNGVVQSPMYITAADPITSLFGAFGKYVYDNSISLSDIEHVMLTGVGASGVTTPIYGLPTSRAGEFECDGLGAKFAVDIDPLMVVSMGTGTTLVQVNGDVISHAGGISMGGGTMQGLSRLLLNVRNIPNLIEMASHGDLSKV
;
A
#
# COMPACT_ATOMS: atom_id res chain seq x y z
N MET A 1 12.53 10.37 -18.29
CA MET A 1 11.40 9.44 -18.09
C MET A 1 10.18 10.31 -17.86
N GLY A 2 9.05 9.98 -18.47
CA GLY A 2 7.77 10.57 -18.16
C GLY A 2 7.25 10.09 -16.81
N LEU A 3 6.08 10.62 -16.40
CA LEU A 3 5.48 10.31 -15.11
C LEU A 3 5.01 8.85 -15.07
N VAL A 4 5.47 8.09 -14.09
CA VAL A 4 4.99 6.73 -13.81
C VAL A 4 4.07 6.76 -12.61
N ILE A 5 2.91 6.12 -12.69
CA ILE A 5 1.98 5.99 -11.57
C ILE A 5 2.16 4.61 -10.93
N GLY A 6 2.48 4.57 -9.63
CA GLY A 6 2.54 3.34 -8.84
C GLY A 6 1.30 3.20 -7.97
N ILE A 7 0.61 2.06 -8.03
CA ILE A 7 -0.62 1.80 -7.26
C ILE A 7 -0.53 0.44 -6.56
N ASP A 8 -0.54 0.47 -5.23
CA ASP A 8 -0.73 -0.72 -4.38
C ASP A 8 -2.22 -0.88 -4.06
N VAL A 9 -2.86 -1.87 -4.68
CA VAL A 9 -4.25 -2.22 -4.42
C VAL A 9 -4.30 -3.32 -3.35
N GLY A 10 -4.23 -2.90 -2.08
CA GLY A 10 -4.33 -3.80 -0.95
C GLY A 10 -5.76 -4.27 -0.65
N GLY A 11 -5.91 -5.16 0.34
CA GLY A 11 -7.22 -5.70 0.74
C GLY A 11 -8.12 -4.71 1.51
N SER A 12 -7.55 -3.67 2.12
CA SER A 12 -8.31 -2.67 2.90
C SER A 12 -8.14 -1.24 2.41
N THR A 13 -7.04 -0.95 1.72
CA THR A 13 -6.63 0.38 1.30
C THR A 13 -5.93 0.29 -0.04
N THR A 14 -6.19 1.24 -0.92
CA THR A 14 -5.37 1.47 -2.12
C THR A 14 -4.47 2.66 -1.88
N LYS A 15 -3.17 2.51 -2.14
CA LYS A 15 -2.19 3.60 -2.09
C LYS A 15 -1.72 3.90 -3.49
N ILE A 16 -1.48 5.16 -3.77
CA ILE A 16 -1.05 5.64 -5.08
C ILE A 16 0.00 6.73 -4.91
N ILE A 17 1.01 6.67 -5.77
CA ILE A 17 2.07 7.66 -5.91
C ILE A 17 2.32 7.94 -7.39
N GLY A 18 2.82 9.13 -7.68
CA GLY A 18 3.50 9.41 -8.94
C GLY A 18 5.00 9.38 -8.74
N LEU A 19 5.75 8.93 -9.74
CA LEU A 19 7.20 8.99 -9.78
C LEU A 19 7.60 9.77 -11.03
N ASP A 20 8.20 10.93 -10.82
CA ASP A 20 8.71 11.78 -11.90
C ASP A 20 10.20 12.02 -11.71
N ASN A 21 11.01 11.60 -12.67
CA ASN A 21 12.48 11.69 -12.64
C ASN A 21 13.10 11.19 -11.31
N GLY A 22 12.57 10.09 -10.77
CA GLY A 22 13.02 9.49 -9.53
C GLY A 22 12.53 10.19 -8.25
N VAL A 23 11.68 11.21 -8.37
CA VAL A 23 11.09 11.94 -7.25
C VAL A 23 9.65 11.49 -7.05
N VAL A 24 9.32 11.10 -5.82
CA VAL A 24 7.96 10.71 -5.43
C VAL A 24 7.08 11.97 -5.33
N GLN A 25 5.92 11.91 -5.98
CA GLN A 25 4.93 12.95 -6.03
C GLN A 25 3.68 12.54 -5.25
N SER A 26 3.21 13.47 -4.42
CA SER A 26 1.89 13.49 -3.76
C SER A 26 1.32 12.14 -3.27
N PRO A 27 2.01 11.38 -2.40
CA PRO A 27 1.49 10.11 -1.91
C PRO A 27 0.09 10.25 -1.30
N MET A 28 -0.81 9.35 -1.66
CA MET A 28 -2.15 9.30 -1.08
C MET A 28 -2.64 7.87 -0.93
N TYR A 29 -3.67 7.71 -0.12
CA TYR A 29 -4.39 6.46 0.02
C TYR A 29 -5.90 6.71 0.09
N ILE A 30 -6.67 5.71 -0.31
CA ILE A 30 -8.11 5.69 -0.09
C ILE A 30 -8.57 4.32 0.42
N THR A 31 -9.80 4.27 0.90
CA THR A 31 -10.49 3.05 1.33
C THR A 31 -11.79 2.90 0.56
N ALA A 32 -12.02 1.74 -0.04
CA ALA A 32 -13.33 1.34 -0.57
C ALA A 32 -13.59 -0.15 -0.27
N ALA A 33 -14.86 -0.55 -0.27
CA ALA A 33 -15.24 -1.94 0.01
C ALA A 33 -14.82 -2.91 -1.09
N ASP A 34 -14.72 -2.44 -2.34
CA ASP A 34 -14.34 -3.23 -3.50
C ASP A 34 -12.97 -2.75 -4.04
N PRO A 35 -11.98 -3.65 -4.23
CA PRO A 35 -10.63 -3.27 -4.68
C PRO A 35 -10.60 -2.58 -6.03
N ILE A 36 -11.47 -2.97 -6.97
CA ILE A 36 -11.52 -2.36 -8.31
C ILE A 36 -12.04 -0.92 -8.22
N THR A 37 -13.13 -0.72 -7.49
CA THR A 37 -13.66 0.61 -7.17
C THR A 37 -12.60 1.47 -6.47
N SER A 38 -11.85 0.88 -5.53
CA SER A 38 -10.74 1.54 -4.84
C SER A 38 -9.61 1.95 -5.80
N LEU A 39 -9.22 1.09 -6.75
CA LEU A 39 -8.23 1.41 -7.77
C LEU A 39 -8.65 2.61 -8.63
N PHE A 40 -9.84 2.56 -9.21
CA PHE A 40 -10.32 3.64 -10.08
C PHE A 40 -10.57 4.93 -9.30
N GLY A 41 -11.09 4.84 -8.07
CA GLY A 41 -11.27 5.99 -7.20
C GLY A 41 -9.94 6.63 -6.80
N ALA A 42 -8.93 5.82 -6.45
CA ALA A 42 -7.61 6.32 -6.08
C ALA A 42 -6.96 7.04 -7.25
N PHE A 43 -6.98 6.41 -8.43
CA PHE A 43 -6.33 6.95 -9.61
C PHE A 43 -7.04 8.20 -10.13
N GLY A 44 -8.36 8.18 -10.27
CA GLY A 44 -9.13 9.34 -10.70
C GLY A 44 -8.93 10.54 -9.77
N LYS A 45 -8.98 10.32 -8.45
CA LYS A 45 -8.75 11.37 -7.45
C LYS A 45 -7.31 11.90 -7.50
N TYR A 46 -6.32 11.03 -7.63
CA TYR A 46 -4.91 11.43 -7.72
C TYR A 46 -4.67 12.34 -8.93
N VAL A 47 -5.17 11.96 -10.11
CA VAL A 47 -5.03 12.76 -11.33
C VAL A 47 -5.73 14.12 -11.19
N TYR A 48 -6.94 14.12 -10.64
CA TYR A 48 -7.72 15.34 -10.41
C TYR A 48 -7.03 16.31 -9.44
N ASP A 49 -6.67 15.83 -8.24
CA ASP A 49 -6.09 16.67 -7.18
C ASP A 49 -4.73 17.26 -7.58
N ASN A 50 -3.96 16.53 -8.38
CA ASN A 50 -2.64 16.95 -8.83
C ASN A 50 -2.65 17.64 -10.20
N SER A 51 -3.83 17.85 -10.81
CA SER A 51 -3.98 18.48 -12.13
C SER A 51 -3.13 17.82 -13.23
N ILE A 52 -3.01 16.49 -13.19
CA ILE A 52 -2.22 15.71 -14.14
C ILE A 52 -3.10 15.41 -15.37
N SER A 53 -2.57 15.56 -16.58
CA SER A 53 -3.25 15.02 -17.76
C SER A 53 -2.92 13.54 -17.92
N LEU A 54 -3.89 12.72 -18.34
CA LEU A 54 -3.63 11.31 -18.64
C LEU A 54 -2.58 11.15 -19.76
N SER A 55 -2.46 12.12 -20.66
CA SER A 55 -1.43 12.14 -21.71
C SER A 55 0.00 12.24 -21.19
N ASP A 56 0.18 12.73 -19.96
CA ASP A 56 1.49 12.96 -19.36
C ASP A 56 2.00 11.73 -18.62
N ILE A 57 1.11 10.74 -18.42
CA ILE A 57 1.42 9.48 -17.75
C ILE A 57 2.01 8.51 -18.77
N GLU A 58 3.27 8.15 -18.57
CA GLU A 58 3.97 7.19 -19.42
C GLU A 58 3.48 5.76 -19.15
N HIS A 59 3.31 5.39 -17.88
CA HIS A 59 3.01 4.02 -17.49
C HIS A 59 2.34 3.92 -16.12
N VAL A 60 1.55 2.87 -15.93
CA VAL A 60 0.91 2.52 -14.66
C VAL A 60 1.45 1.19 -14.16
N MET A 61 2.03 1.19 -12.98
CA MET A 61 2.53 0.01 -12.28
C MET A 61 1.58 -0.37 -11.16
N LEU A 62 1.00 -1.57 -11.23
CA LEU A 62 0.09 -2.11 -10.23
C LEU A 62 0.79 -3.17 -9.38
N THR A 63 0.48 -3.18 -8.09
CA THR A 63 0.82 -4.27 -7.17
C THR A 63 -0.31 -4.49 -6.16
N GLY A 64 -0.10 -5.42 -5.23
CA GLY A 64 -1.07 -5.77 -4.21
C GLY A 64 -2.10 -6.80 -4.69
N VAL A 65 -2.59 -7.61 -3.75
CA VAL A 65 -3.55 -8.70 -4.01
C VAL A 65 -4.82 -8.25 -4.74
N GLY A 66 -5.29 -7.02 -4.51
CA GLY A 66 -6.49 -6.46 -5.13
C GLY A 66 -6.32 -6.13 -6.61
N ALA A 67 -5.08 -6.04 -7.11
CA ALA A 67 -4.78 -5.83 -8.53
C ALA A 67 -4.82 -7.14 -9.36
N SER A 68 -4.98 -8.30 -8.71
CA SER A 68 -5.06 -9.59 -9.39
C SER A 68 -6.24 -9.68 -10.37
N GLY A 69 -7.37 -9.05 -10.02
CA GLY A 69 -8.58 -8.99 -10.85
C GLY A 69 -8.51 -8.04 -12.04
N VAL A 70 -7.46 -7.21 -12.15
CA VAL A 70 -7.30 -6.25 -13.25
C VAL A 70 -6.71 -6.96 -14.46
N THR A 71 -7.47 -7.05 -15.55
CA THR A 71 -7.04 -7.78 -16.77
C THR A 71 -6.82 -6.87 -17.97
N THR A 72 -7.18 -5.60 -17.86
CA THR A 72 -7.11 -4.61 -18.94
C THR A 72 -6.32 -3.38 -18.51
N PRO A 73 -5.74 -2.63 -19.48
CA PRO A 73 -5.17 -1.30 -19.23
C PRO A 73 -6.13 -0.38 -18.46
N ILE A 74 -5.60 0.38 -17.50
CA ILE A 74 -6.39 1.35 -16.74
C ILE A 74 -6.40 2.68 -17.49
N TYR A 75 -7.59 3.20 -17.77
CA TYR A 75 -7.80 4.41 -18.59
C TYR A 75 -7.13 4.37 -19.97
N GLY A 76 -6.89 3.17 -20.51
CA GLY A 76 -6.19 3.00 -21.80
C GLY A 76 -4.67 3.23 -21.73
N LEU A 77 -4.10 3.43 -20.53
CA LEU A 77 -2.68 3.65 -20.33
C LEU A 77 -1.90 2.32 -20.28
N PRO A 78 -0.66 2.28 -20.80
CA PRO A 78 0.23 1.15 -20.59
C PRO A 78 0.27 0.76 -19.11
N THR A 79 -0.09 -0.50 -18.82
CA THR A 79 -0.26 -0.98 -17.44
C THR A 79 0.51 -2.28 -17.27
N SER A 80 1.29 -2.40 -16.19
CA SER A 80 2.00 -3.62 -15.84
C SER A 80 1.84 -3.95 -14.36
N ARG A 81 2.22 -5.18 -14.00
CA ARG A 81 2.17 -5.65 -12.62
C ARG A 81 3.57 -5.98 -12.12
N ALA A 82 3.80 -5.71 -10.85
CA ALA A 82 4.99 -6.10 -10.12
C ALA A 82 4.60 -6.89 -8.86
N GLY A 83 5.46 -7.83 -8.44
CA GLY A 83 5.22 -8.63 -7.24
C GLY A 83 5.23 -7.78 -5.98
N GLU A 84 4.29 -8.02 -5.06
CA GLU A 84 4.13 -7.22 -3.84
C GLU A 84 5.41 -7.21 -2.98
N PHE A 85 6.07 -8.36 -2.82
CA PHE A 85 7.30 -8.45 -2.02
C PHE A 85 8.49 -7.76 -2.69
N GLU A 86 8.56 -7.77 -4.02
CA GLU A 86 9.57 -7.01 -4.77
C GLU A 86 9.34 -5.51 -4.59
N CYS A 87 8.09 -5.06 -4.69
CA CYS A 87 7.72 -3.67 -4.45
C CYS A 87 8.03 -3.23 -3.01
N ASP A 88 7.74 -4.04 -2.01
CA ASP A 88 8.07 -3.76 -0.61
C ASP A 88 9.58 -3.58 -0.42
N GLY A 89 10.39 -4.51 -0.95
CA GLY A 89 11.85 -4.45 -0.85
C GLY A 89 12.45 -3.26 -1.60
N LEU A 90 12.04 -3.03 -2.86
CA LEU A 90 12.51 -1.92 -3.67
C LEU A 90 12.10 -0.56 -3.10
N GLY A 91 10.85 -0.45 -2.62
CA GLY A 91 10.35 0.75 -1.96
C GLY A 91 11.12 1.06 -0.68
N ALA A 92 11.44 0.05 0.14
CA ALA A 92 12.27 0.21 1.32
C ALA A 92 13.69 0.66 0.97
N LYS A 93 14.37 0.01 0.01
CA LYS A 93 15.69 0.44 -0.48
C LYS A 93 15.70 1.86 -1.02
N PHE A 94 14.62 2.29 -1.67
CA PHE A 94 14.47 3.65 -2.16
C PHE A 94 14.35 4.66 -1.01
N ALA A 95 13.66 4.29 0.07
CA ALA A 95 13.38 5.18 1.20
C ALA A 95 14.55 5.30 2.19
N VAL A 96 15.39 4.26 2.32
CA VAL A 96 16.49 4.22 3.30
C VAL A 96 17.79 3.67 2.71
N ASP A 97 18.92 4.27 3.08
CA ASP A 97 20.26 3.82 2.71
C ASP A 97 20.80 2.79 3.74
N ILE A 98 20.16 1.63 3.82
CA ILE A 98 20.50 0.55 4.75
C ILE A 98 20.55 -0.78 3.96
N ASP A 99 21.65 -1.53 4.09
CA ASP A 99 21.81 -2.86 3.48
C ASP A 99 22.74 -3.72 4.35
N PRO A 100 22.35 -4.94 4.77
CA PRO A 100 21.04 -5.59 4.56
C PRO A 100 19.91 -4.98 5.38
N LEU A 101 18.67 -5.12 4.90
CA LEU A 101 17.47 -4.66 5.61
C LEU A 101 16.38 -5.74 5.66
N MET A 102 15.57 -5.68 6.72
CA MET A 102 14.36 -6.48 6.89
C MET A 102 13.15 -5.56 6.84
N VAL A 103 12.32 -5.69 5.81
CA VAL A 103 11.06 -4.99 5.71
C VAL A 103 10.00 -5.79 6.48
N VAL A 104 9.38 -5.15 7.47
CA VAL A 104 8.21 -5.70 8.18
C VAL A 104 6.99 -4.89 7.74
N SER A 105 6.28 -5.39 6.74
CA SER A 105 5.09 -4.75 6.16
C SER A 105 3.86 -5.13 6.97
N MET A 106 3.34 -4.19 7.77
CA MET A 106 2.18 -4.38 8.65
C MET A 106 0.90 -3.84 8.01
N GLY A 107 0.31 -4.65 7.11
CA GLY A 107 -0.97 -4.37 6.47
C GLY A 107 -2.16 -5.06 7.17
N THR A 108 -3.03 -5.70 6.41
CA THR A 108 -4.11 -6.54 6.96
C THR A 108 -3.55 -7.70 7.79
N GLY A 109 -2.52 -8.38 7.27
CA GLY A 109 -1.60 -9.25 8.02
C GLY A 109 -0.21 -8.61 8.12
N THR A 110 0.80 -9.38 8.48
CA THR A 110 2.19 -8.90 8.53
C THR A 110 3.10 -9.78 7.68
N THR A 111 3.87 -9.16 6.79
CA THR A 111 4.83 -9.81 5.90
C THR A 111 6.26 -9.39 6.25
N LEU A 112 7.20 -10.33 6.18
CA LEU A 112 8.64 -10.09 6.34
C LEU A 112 9.35 -10.32 5.00
N VAL A 113 10.01 -9.28 4.49
CA VAL A 113 10.80 -9.32 3.27
C VAL A 113 12.25 -9.00 3.61
N GLN A 114 13.14 -9.94 3.29
CA GLN A 114 14.57 -9.75 3.42
C GLN A 114 15.13 -9.14 2.14
N VAL A 115 15.99 -8.15 2.31
CA VAL A 115 16.73 -7.52 1.22
C VAL A 115 18.22 -7.58 1.56
N ASN A 116 19.01 -8.20 0.68
CA ASN A 116 20.46 -8.23 0.76
C ASN A 116 21.04 -7.83 -0.61
N GLY A 117 21.60 -6.63 -0.74
CA GLY A 117 21.99 -6.08 -2.04
C GLY A 117 20.79 -6.05 -2.99
N ASP A 118 20.91 -6.71 -4.14
CA ASP A 118 19.84 -6.79 -5.14
C ASP A 118 18.91 -7.99 -4.96
N VAL A 119 19.15 -8.83 -3.94
CA VAL A 119 18.33 -10.01 -3.66
C VAL A 119 17.20 -9.62 -2.71
N ILE A 120 15.97 -9.72 -3.20
CA ILE A 120 14.74 -9.53 -2.42
C ILE A 120 14.06 -10.90 -2.27
N SER A 121 13.78 -11.31 -1.04
CA SER A 121 13.18 -12.61 -0.75
C SER A 121 12.14 -12.53 0.37
N HIS A 122 11.04 -13.29 0.22
CA HIS A 122 10.04 -13.43 1.26
C HIS A 122 10.58 -14.32 2.39
N ALA A 123 10.81 -13.72 3.56
CA ALA A 123 11.35 -14.40 4.74
C ALA A 123 10.26 -15.07 5.59
N GLY A 124 9.01 -14.67 5.42
CA GLY A 124 7.85 -15.25 6.07
C GLY A 124 6.76 -14.22 6.36
N GLY A 125 5.74 -14.63 7.09
CA GLY A 125 4.64 -13.75 7.46
C GLY A 125 3.78 -14.35 8.55
N ILE A 126 2.99 -13.49 9.20
CA ILE A 126 1.97 -13.89 10.17
C ILE A 126 0.63 -13.26 9.76
N SER A 127 -0.46 -13.99 9.99
CA SER A 127 -1.81 -13.50 9.68
C SER A 127 -2.27 -12.38 10.63
N MET A 128 -1.51 -12.10 11.69
CA MET A 128 -1.80 -11.03 12.63
C MET A 128 -1.24 -9.69 12.13
N GLY A 129 -2.13 -8.72 11.97
CA GLY A 129 -1.79 -7.37 11.53
C GLY A 129 -2.89 -6.37 11.89
N GLY A 130 -3.01 -5.30 11.09
CA GLY A 130 -4.04 -4.29 11.26
C GLY A 130 -5.47 -4.84 11.12
N GLY A 131 -5.66 -5.88 10.31
CA GLY A 131 -6.96 -6.54 10.15
C GLY A 131 -7.42 -7.23 11.44
N THR A 132 -6.50 -7.91 12.13
CA THR A 132 -6.77 -8.54 13.43
C THR A 132 -7.11 -7.48 14.48
N MET A 133 -6.33 -6.41 14.55
CA MET A 133 -6.55 -5.32 15.50
C MET A 133 -7.92 -4.64 15.29
N GLN A 134 -8.26 -4.29 14.04
CA GLN A 134 -9.56 -3.70 13.71
C GLN A 134 -10.73 -4.65 13.95
N GLY A 135 -10.57 -5.93 13.60
CA GLY A 135 -11.58 -6.96 13.83
C GLY A 135 -11.90 -7.13 15.31
N LEU A 136 -10.88 -7.30 16.15
CA LEU A 136 -11.03 -7.42 17.60
C LEU A 136 -11.60 -6.15 18.22
N SER A 137 -11.11 -4.97 17.84
CA SER A 137 -11.65 -3.68 18.28
C SER A 137 -13.15 -3.56 18.00
N ARG A 138 -13.58 -3.96 16.81
CA ARG A 138 -15.00 -3.93 16.44
C ARG A 138 -15.83 -4.90 17.28
N LEU A 139 -15.33 -6.11 17.52
CA LEU A 139 -16.08 -7.15 18.24
C LEU A 139 -16.14 -6.91 19.75
N LEU A 140 -15.04 -6.44 20.34
CA LEU A 140 -14.90 -6.32 21.79
C LEU A 140 -15.27 -4.92 22.31
N LEU A 141 -14.93 -3.88 21.55
CA LEU A 141 -15.07 -2.48 21.98
C LEU A 141 -16.13 -1.71 21.19
N ASN A 142 -16.70 -2.32 20.14
CA ASN A 142 -17.55 -1.65 19.15
C ASN A 142 -16.90 -0.40 18.52
N VAL A 143 -15.56 -0.36 18.49
CA VAL A 143 -14.79 0.73 17.87
C VAL A 143 -14.29 0.31 16.50
N ARG A 144 -14.57 1.14 15.49
CA ARG A 144 -14.25 0.86 14.07
C ARG A 144 -13.20 1.78 13.48
N ASN A 145 -12.91 2.90 14.14
CA ASN A 145 -12.00 3.92 13.65
C ASN A 145 -10.65 3.77 14.39
N ILE A 146 -9.56 3.70 13.62
CA ILE A 146 -8.20 3.51 14.16
C ILE A 146 -7.78 4.64 15.11
N PRO A 147 -7.91 5.94 14.76
CA PRO A 147 -7.66 7.04 15.70
C PRO A 147 -8.33 6.86 17.06
N ASN A 148 -9.61 6.51 17.11
CA ASN A 148 -10.32 6.28 18.38
C ASN A 148 -9.75 5.09 19.15
N LEU A 149 -9.36 4.01 18.44
CA LEU A 149 -8.72 2.86 19.07
C LEU A 149 -7.37 3.22 19.69
N ILE A 150 -6.56 4.02 18.99
CA ILE A 150 -5.27 4.52 19.50
C ILE A 150 -5.49 5.38 20.75
N GLU A 151 -6.48 6.27 20.73
CA GLU A 151 -6.84 7.09 21.90
C GLU A 151 -7.31 6.24 23.08
N MET A 152 -8.10 5.19 22.86
CA MET A 152 -8.47 4.28 23.95
C MET A 152 -7.26 3.51 24.49
N ALA A 153 -6.38 3.05 23.61
CA ALA A 153 -5.18 2.31 23.99
C ALA A 153 -4.20 3.15 24.82
N SER A 154 -4.13 4.47 24.60
CA SER A 154 -3.25 5.36 25.38
C SER A 154 -3.67 5.51 26.84
N HIS A 155 -4.91 5.16 27.17
CA HIS A 155 -5.44 5.12 28.54
C HIS A 155 -5.49 3.70 29.12
N GLY A 156 -4.95 2.71 28.40
CA GLY A 156 -4.89 1.32 28.83
C GLY A 156 -3.87 1.08 29.94
N ASP A 157 -4.08 0.01 30.70
CA ASP A 157 -3.20 -0.42 31.79
C ASP A 157 -2.77 -1.87 31.56
N LEU A 158 -1.51 -2.08 31.20
CA LEU A 158 -0.93 -3.39 30.93
C LEU A 158 -0.88 -4.30 32.17
N SER A 159 -0.97 -3.76 33.38
CA SER A 159 -0.97 -4.57 34.61
C SER A 159 -2.29 -5.30 34.88
N LYS A 160 -3.33 -5.02 34.08
CA LYS A 160 -4.68 -5.57 34.23
C LYS A 160 -5.03 -6.66 33.21
N VAL A 161 -4.02 -7.27 32.61
CA VAL A 161 -4.12 -8.31 31.56
C VAL A 161 -3.44 -9.59 32.02
#